data_AF-A0A327Z4U9-F1
#
_entry.id   AF-A0A327Z4U9-F1
#
_cell.length_a   1.000
_cell.length_b   1.000
_cell.length_c   1.000
_cell.angle_alpha   90.00
_cell.angle_beta   90.00
_cell.angle_gamma   90.00
#
_symmetry.space_group_name_H-M   'P 1'
#
loop_
_entity.id
_entity.type
_entity.pdbx_description
1 polymer ?
#
loop_
_entity_poly.entity_id
_entity_poly.type
_entity_poly.pdbx_seq_one_letter_code
_entity_poly.pdbx_strand_id
1 'polypeptide(L)'
;MDVPEAWEQTDMSACSFNIHQWAPPGAPACSPQSGVVFYGSATFDPAHGPGVRETSSGTWAGYVYAGAFAVYATGTDRDIVQRVLDSAT
;
A
#
# COMPACT_ATOMS: atom_id res chain seq x y z
N MET A 1 -3.87 -3.46 11.96
CA MET A 1 -3.92 -2.61 10.76
C MET A 1 -4.78 -1.40 11.04
N ASP A 2 -4.13 -0.27 11.19
CA ASP A 2 -4.74 1.04 11.43
C ASP A 2 -4.73 1.81 10.10
N VAL A 3 -5.78 1.58 9.29
CA VAL A 3 -5.99 2.29 8.02
C VAL A 3 -6.68 3.62 8.37
N PRO A 4 -6.24 4.77 7.82
CA PRO A 4 -6.87 6.06 8.13
C PRO A 4 -8.39 6.01 7.95
N GLU A 5 -9.15 6.55 8.90
CA GLU A 5 -10.62 6.47 8.92
C GLU A 5 -11.28 6.98 7.63
N ALA A 6 -10.65 7.97 6.98
CA ALA A 6 -11.14 8.53 5.73
C ALA A 6 -10.94 7.59 4.52
N TRP A 7 -10.19 6.50 4.64
CA TRP A 7 -9.90 5.60 3.51
C TRP A 7 -10.93 4.50 3.40
N GLU A 8 -11.34 4.23 2.17
CA GLU A 8 -12.36 3.24 1.86
C GLU A 8 -11.75 2.08 1.08
N GLN A 9 -12.38 0.90 1.21
CA GLN A 9 -12.00 -0.24 0.38
C GLN A 9 -12.31 0.08 -1.09
N THR A 10 -11.30 -0.02 -1.94
CA THR A 10 -11.42 0.30 -3.36
C THR A 10 -12.01 -0.88 -4.11
N ASP A 11 -13.01 -0.63 -4.96
CA ASP A 11 -13.48 -1.64 -5.92
C ASP A 11 -12.46 -1.81 -7.04
N MET A 12 -11.81 -2.98 -7.07
CA MET A 12 -10.74 -3.32 -8.00
C MET A 12 -11.23 -4.21 -9.16
N SER A 13 -12.54 -4.46 -9.28
CA SER A 13 -13.11 -5.38 -10.28
C SER A 13 -12.81 -4.99 -11.74
N ALA A 14 -12.63 -3.70 -12.01
CA ALA A 14 -12.26 -3.17 -13.31
C ALA A 14 -10.73 -3.13 -13.56
N CYS A 15 -9.92 -3.45 -12.55
CA CYS A 15 -8.46 -3.46 -12.67
C CYS A 15 -7.95 -4.83 -13.11
N SER A 16 -6.81 -4.83 -13.80
CA SER A 16 -6.12 -6.06 -14.21
C SER A 16 -5.63 -6.94 -13.04
N PHE A 17 -5.71 -6.41 -11.81
CA PHE A 17 -5.33 -7.10 -10.58
C PHE A 17 -6.47 -7.00 -9.56
N ASN A 18 -7.01 -8.15 -9.15
CA ASN A 18 -7.98 -8.24 -8.04
C ASN A 18 -7.22 -8.35 -6.71
N ILE A 19 -6.83 -7.20 -6.16
CA ILE A 19 -6.09 -7.08 -4.91
C ILE A 19 -6.92 -6.33 -3.87
N HIS A 20 -6.74 -6.66 -2.59
CA HIS A 20 -7.38 -5.90 -1.52
C HIS A 20 -6.63 -4.58 -1.33
N GLN A 21 -7.33 -3.47 -1.60
CA GLN A 21 -6.78 -2.12 -1.55
C GLN A 21 -7.69 -1.18 -0.75
N TRP A 22 -7.07 -0.31 0.04
CA TRP A 22 -7.71 0.83 0.70
C TRP A 22 -7.04 2.12 0.25
N ALA A 23 -7.82 3.14 -0.05
CA ALA A 23 -7.32 4.42 -0.56
C ALA A 23 -8.23 5.59 -0.12
N PRO A 24 -7.74 6.85 -0.19
CA PRO A 24 -8.58 8.01 0.01
C PRO A 24 -9.77 8.06 -0.97
N PRO A 25 -10.90 8.70 -0.60
CA PRO A 25 -12.05 8.83 -1.49
C PRO A 25 -11.66 9.61 -2.76
N GLY A 26 -12.09 9.10 -3.93
CA GLY A 26 -11.77 9.70 -5.22
C GLY A 26 -10.37 9.37 -5.76
N ALA A 27 -9.56 8.58 -5.05
CA ALA A 27 -8.31 8.06 -5.60
C ALA A 27 -8.58 7.11 -6.79
N PRO A 28 -7.78 7.17 -7.86
CA PRO A 28 -7.93 6.27 -9.01
C PRO A 28 -7.64 4.82 -8.61
N ALA A 29 -8.60 3.92 -8.83
CA ALA A 29 -8.55 2.53 -8.36
C ALA A 29 -7.33 1.77 -8.88
N CYS A 30 -7.09 1.77 -10.20
CA CYS A 30 -6.07 0.93 -10.82
C CYS A 30 -4.66 1.58 -10.88
N SER A 31 -4.50 2.80 -10.36
CA SER A 31 -3.22 3.50 -10.33
C SER A 31 -3.15 4.46 -9.13
N PRO A 32 -3.28 3.94 -7.89
CA PRO A 32 -3.35 4.78 -6.71
C PRO A 32 -2.05 5.55 -6.49
N GLN A 33 -2.16 6.87 -6.31
CA GLN A 33 -1.05 7.72 -5.85
C GLN A 33 -0.86 7.64 -4.33
N SER A 34 -1.86 7.14 -3.61
CA SER A 34 -1.84 6.90 -2.17
C SER A 34 -2.77 5.73 -1.84
N GLY A 35 -2.34 4.84 -0.96
CA GLY A 35 -3.12 3.66 -0.60
C GLY A 35 -2.30 2.55 0.05
N VAL A 36 -3.02 1.54 0.55
CA VAL A 36 -2.47 0.29 1.08
C VAL A 36 -2.97 -0.86 0.23
N VAL A 37 -2.06 -1.77 -0.08
CA VAL A 37 -2.35 -2.95 -0.89
C VAL A 37 -1.79 -4.20 -0.21
N PHE A 38 -2.56 -5.28 -0.24
CA PHE A 38 -2.13 -6.60 0.21
C PHE A 38 -1.84 -7.49 -0.99
N TYR A 39 -0.58 -7.91 -1.10
CA TYR A 39 -0.13 -8.90 -2.07
C TYR A 39 0.13 -10.22 -1.37
N GLY A 40 -0.08 -11.35 -2.06
CA GLY A 40 0.54 -12.60 -1.63
C GLY A 40 2.05 -12.41 -1.62
N SER A 41 2.74 -12.82 -0.55
CA SER A 41 4.19 -12.55 -0.41
C SER A 41 5.01 -13.12 -1.57
N ALA A 42 4.59 -14.27 -2.12
CA ALA A 42 5.21 -14.90 -3.30
C ALA A 42 5.04 -14.09 -4.61
N THR A 43 4.11 -13.13 -4.65
CA THR A 43 3.81 -12.30 -5.82
C THR A 43 4.39 -10.89 -5.71
N PHE A 44 4.94 -10.52 -4.55
CA PHE A 44 5.50 -9.19 -4.33
C PHE A 44 6.92 -9.10 -4.91
N ASP A 45 7.23 -8.00 -5.61
CA ASP A 45 8.56 -7.77 -6.20
C ASP A 45 9.61 -7.51 -5.09
N PRO A 46 10.56 -8.43 -4.86
CA PRO A 46 11.53 -8.34 -3.77
C PRO A 46 12.72 -7.44 -4.12
N ALA A 47 12.77 -6.82 -5.31
CA ALA A 47 13.93 -6.03 -5.77
C ALA A 47 14.32 -4.89 -4.83
N HIS A 48 13.40 -4.48 -3.96
CA HIS A 48 13.62 -3.49 -2.93
C HIS A 48 13.26 -4.18 -1.62
N GLY A 49 14.18 -4.30 -0.66
CA GLY A 49 13.89 -4.94 0.64
C GLY A 49 12.79 -4.22 1.44
N PRO A 50 12.29 -4.82 2.54
CA PRO A 50 11.22 -4.22 3.35
C PRO A 50 11.66 -2.89 3.98
N GLY A 51 10.68 -2.03 4.26
CA GLY A 51 10.87 -0.69 4.80
C GLY A 51 10.34 0.43 3.91
N VAL A 52 10.45 1.67 4.38
CA VAL A 52 9.95 2.87 3.71
C VAL A 52 11.08 3.61 2.99
N ARG A 53 10.80 4.08 1.77
CA ARG A 53 11.72 4.88 0.96
C ARG A 53 10.98 5.93 0.15
N GLU A 54 11.74 6.93 -0.29
CA GLU A 54 11.28 7.90 -1.27
C GLU A 54 11.35 7.29 -2.68
N THR A 55 10.33 7.56 -3.50
CA THR A 55 10.26 7.17 -4.91
C THR A 55 10.87 8.26 -5.79
N SER A 56 11.16 7.95 -7.04
CA SER A 56 11.64 8.94 -8.02
C SER A 56 10.63 10.05 -8.31
N SER A 57 9.35 9.87 -7.97
CA SER A 57 8.30 10.88 -8.10
C SER A 57 8.13 11.78 -6.86
N GLY A 58 8.97 11.62 -5.82
CA GLY A 58 8.87 12.40 -4.57
C GLY A 58 7.74 11.95 -3.64
N THR A 59 7.20 10.74 -3.85
CA THR A 59 6.27 10.10 -2.91
C THR A 59 7.01 9.11 -2.01
N TRP A 60 6.39 8.70 -0.91
CA TRP A 60 6.90 7.66 -0.04
C TRP A 60 6.20 6.34 -0.35
N ALA A 61 6.97 5.27 -0.43
CA ALA A 61 6.47 3.93 -0.62
C ALA A 61 7.27 2.93 0.22
N GLY A 62 6.62 1.87 0.66
CA GLY A 62 7.28 0.82 1.43
C GLY A 62 6.42 -0.42 1.59
N TYR A 63 7.02 -1.46 2.14
CA TYR A 63 6.29 -2.67 2.50
C TYR A 63 6.88 -3.39 3.71
N VAL A 64 6.04 -4.22 4.32
CA VAL A 64 6.42 -5.18 5.36
C VAL A 64 5.79 -6.54 5.06
N TYR A 65 6.35 -7.61 5.61
CA TYR A 65 5.72 -8.93 5.59
C TYR A 65 4.77 -9.08 6.77
N ALA A 66 3.53 -9.49 6.49
CA ALA A 66 2.51 -9.82 7.48
C ALA A 66 2.04 -11.27 7.22
N GLY A 67 2.72 -12.24 7.84
CA GLY A 67 2.46 -13.66 7.59
C GLY A 67 2.72 -14.06 6.13
N ALA A 68 1.69 -14.54 5.44
CA ALA A 68 1.76 -14.94 4.03
C ALA A 68 1.58 -13.78 3.05
N PHE A 69 1.46 -12.55 3.54
CA PHE A 69 1.22 -11.35 2.74
C PHE A 69 2.40 -10.39 2.80
N ALA A 70 2.59 -9.66 1.70
CA ALA A 70 3.35 -8.42 1.69
C ALA A 70 2.36 -7.26 1.69
N VAL A 71 2.47 -6.39 2.69
CA VAL A 71 1.65 -5.19 2.83
C VAL A 71 2.43 -4.03 2.25
N TYR A 72 1.94 -3.45 1.18
CA TYR A 72 2.51 -2.29 0.53
C TYR A 72 1.72 -1.04 0.90
N ALA A 73 2.42 0.05 1.18
CA ALA A 73 1.83 1.36 1.40
C ALA A 73 2.54 2.41 0.55
N THR A 74 1.79 3.35 -0.01
CA THR A 74 2.29 4.51 -0.73
C THR A 74 1.52 5.77 -0.33
N GLY A 75 2.19 6.92 -0.32
CA GLY A 75 1.59 8.20 0.06
C GLY A 75 2.55 9.38 -0.08
N THR A 76 2.04 10.59 0.14
CA THR A 76 2.86 11.82 0.13
C THR A 76 3.57 12.09 1.46
N ASP A 77 3.12 11.46 2.54
CA ASP A 77 3.64 11.64 3.89
C ASP A 77 4.34 10.35 4.37
N ARG A 78 5.64 10.47 4.65
CA ARG A 78 6.49 9.37 5.12
C ARG A 78 5.98 8.75 6.41
N ASP A 79 5.57 9.58 7.37
CA ASP A 79 5.24 9.14 8.72
C ASP A 79 3.88 8.44 8.74
N ILE A 80 2.96 8.87 7.87
CA ILE A 80 1.70 8.13 7.61
C ILE A 80 2.02 6.76 6.99
N VAL A 81 2.86 6.70 5.95
CA VAL A 81 3.26 5.44 5.32
C VAL A 81 3.92 4.49 6.33
N GLN A 82 4.84 4.99 7.16
CA GLN A 82 5.49 4.20 8.19
C GLN A 82 4.49 3.68 9.23
N ARG A 83 3.62 4.54 9.78
CA ARG A 83 2.64 4.16 10.79
C ARG A 83 1.70 3.04 10.31
N VAL A 84 1.25 3.16 9.06
CA VAL A 84 0.40 2.16 8.43
C VAL A 84 1.11 0.80 8.36
N LEU A 85 2.37 0.78 7.93
CA LEU A 85 3.17 -0.45 7.86
C LEU A 85 3.47 -1.04 9.24
N ASP A 86 3.79 -0.20 10.24
CA ASP A 86 4.04 -0.65 11.62
C ASP A 86 2.78 -1.29 12.25
N SER A 87 1.59 -0.89 11.82
CA SER A 87 0.32 -1.47 12.29
C SER A 87 -0.02 -2.84 11.66
N ALA A 88 0.79 -3.29 10.70
CA ALA A 88 0.62 -4.53 9.95
C ALA A 88 1.46 -5.70 10.50
N THR A 89 2.45 -5.38 11.34
CA THR A 89 3.36 -6.33 12.00
C THR A 89 2.90 -6.74 13.38
#